data_AF-A0A1V1TV77-F1
#
_entry.id   AF-A0A1V1TV77-F1
#
_cell.length_a   1.000
_cell.length_b   1.000
_cell.length_c   1.000
_cell.angle_alpha   90.00
_cell.angle_beta   90.00
_cell.angle_gamma   90.00
#
_symmetry.space_group_name_H-M   'P 1'
#
loop_
_entity.id
_entity.type
_entity.pdbx_description
1 polymer ?
#
loop_
_entity_poly.entity_id
_entity_poly.type
_entity_poly.pdbx_seq_one_letter_code
_entity_poly.pdbx_strand_id
1 'polypeptide(L)'
;MRGPFTPTLWERQEQDTSDLRQVWFPGSHANIGGGWPDQGIANTTLAWMMDQLSSVGCEFRLNALERAFKTTMKYYTDQEPERALHAGKHKSLNWAEKYIYESNKPIRPWALQSIQSATGPLYNLLGGVPRAPGLYKKINPKNGRPLPEYLQDTNERIHSSVRVRLACEGLGLNDSGVWFCPSLLRYWRPQRVPQQFFDPVSRAAEWGPASSSGQPETEPDQITRTTRANAASAESSQILSQDPSERWVWEYIGPESTAPIIRMMVEENLGPYEQRLLKLTAGKVHVYKYAEKKDVNEFRAYHLRRFRKMMKHLHKMEWHCERKSARLARKKNRV
;
A
#
# COMPACT_ATOMS: atom_id res chain seq x y z
N MET A 1 4.24 -8.97 -12.65
CA MET A 1 3.23 -8.13 -13.33
C MET A 1 3.43 -8.22 -14.82
N ARG A 2 2.36 -8.15 -15.60
CA ARG A 2 2.39 -8.32 -17.04
C ARG A 2 3.24 -7.22 -17.70
N GLY A 3 4.23 -7.60 -18.51
CA GLY A 3 5.10 -6.69 -19.27
C GLY A 3 4.39 -5.53 -20.00
N PRO A 4 3.25 -5.74 -20.70
CA PRO A 4 2.55 -4.65 -21.40
C PRO A 4 1.83 -3.64 -20.49
N PHE A 5 1.87 -3.82 -19.17
CA PHE A 5 1.22 -2.91 -18.20
C PHE A 5 2.25 -2.24 -17.27
N THR A 6 3.47 -2.01 -17.76
CA THR A 6 4.52 -1.24 -17.06
C THR A 6 4.00 0.17 -16.73
N PRO A 7 4.33 0.77 -15.57
CA PRO A 7 3.65 2.00 -15.16
C PRO A 7 4.30 3.13 -15.90
N THR A 8 3.49 4.09 -16.30
CA THR A 8 3.98 5.38 -16.73
C THR A 8 3.97 6.28 -15.51
N LEU A 9 5.14 6.51 -14.93
CA LEU A 9 5.30 7.50 -13.86
C LEU A 9 5.47 8.88 -14.48
N TRP A 10 4.88 9.88 -13.84
CA TRP A 10 5.01 11.27 -14.22
C TRP A 10 6.15 11.93 -13.46
N GLU A 11 6.80 12.91 -14.10
CA GLU A 11 7.84 13.78 -13.55
C GLU A 11 7.35 15.20 -13.80
N ARG A 12 7.21 15.99 -12.73
CA ARG A 12 6.83 17.39 -12.86
C ARG A 12 7.98 18.16 -13.50
N GLN A 13 7.66 19.02 -14.47
CA GLN A 13 8.64 19.87 -15.13
C GLN A 13 8.82 21.17 -14.34
N GLU A 14 9.97 21.85 -14.45
CA GLU A 14 10.29 23.04 -13.66
C GLU A 14 9.26 24.18 -13.75
N GLN A 15 8.55 24.29 -14.88
CA GLN A 15 7.54 25.33 -15.12
C GLN A 15 6.12 24.90 -14.74
N ASP A 16 5.93 23.65 -14.32
CA ASP A 16 4.62 23.10 -13.98
C ASP A 16 4.26 23.46 -12.53
N THR A 17 3.12 24.13 -12.38
CA THR A 17 2.57 24.55 -11.08
C THR A 17 1.58 23.54 -10.50
N SER A 18 1.33 22.43 -11.21
CA SER A 18 0.44 21.36 -10.76
C SER A 18 0.98 20.66 -9.52
N ASP A 19 0.07 20.22 -8.65
CA ASP A 19 0.39 19.31 -7.55
C ASP A 19 0.38 17.86 -8.07
N LEU A 20 1.57 17.35 -8.41
CA LEU A 20 1.74 15.96 -8.81
C LEU A 20 1.82 15.08 -7.57
N ARG A 21 1.01 14.03 -7.49
CA ARG A 21 1.06 13.04 -6.39
C ARG A 21 0.89 11.62 -6.93
N GLN A 22 1.81 10.73 -6.59
CA GLN A 22 1.79 9.33 -7.05
C GLN A 22 1.96 8.38 -5.87
N VAL A 23 0.96 7.54 -5.59
CA VAL A 23 0.95 6.71 -4.37
C VAL A 23 0.97 5.23 -4.69
N TRP A 24 1.86 4.50 -4.04
CA TRP A 24 1.99 3.06 -4.16
C TRP A 24 1.12 2.32 -3.12
N PHE A 25 0.28 1.42 -3.62
CA PHE A 25 -0.61 0.56 -2.82
C PHE A 25 -0.24 -0.93 -2.96
N PRO A 26 -0.60 -1.79 -1.98
CA PRO A 26 -0.51 -3.23 -2.15
C PRO A 26 -1.58 -3.70 -3.14
N GLY A 27 -1.24 -4.56 -4.10
CA GLY A 27 -2.23 -5.17 -4.98
C GLY A 27 -1.76 -5.47 -6.39
N SER A 28 -2.64 -6.12 -7.16
CA SER A 28 -2.56 -6.18 -8.62
C SER A 28 -3.37 -5.05 -9.27
N HIS A 29 -3.35 -4.96 -10.60
CA HIS A 29 -4.09 -3.93 -11.34
C HIS A 29 -5.57 -3.84 -10.97
N ALA A 30 -6.28 -4.98 -10.93
CA ALA A 30 -7.70 -5.01 -10.58
C ALA A 30 -7.96 -4.94 -9.06
N ASN A 31 -6.93 -5.10 -8.20
CA ASN A 31 -7.08 -4.73 -6.80
C ASN A 31 -7.09 -3.21 -6.61
N ILE A 32 -6.39 -2.45 -7.47
CA ILE A 32 -6.35 -0.98 -7.42
C ILE A 32 -7.53 -0.36 -8.16
N GLY A 33 -7.81 -0.81 -9.39
CA GLY A 33 -8.87 -0.25 -10.22
C GLY A 33 -10.27 -0.82 -9.96
N GLY A 34 -10.38 -1.86 -9.13
CA GLY A 34 -11.60 -2.67 -9.01
C GLY A 34 -11.70 -3.72 -10.11
N GLY A 35 -12.41 -4.81 -9.82
CA GLY A 35 -12.67 -5.90 -10.77
C GLY A 35 -12.50 -7.30 -10.20
N TRP A 36 -12.03 -7.42 -8.96
CA TRP A 36 -12.06 -8.68 -8.21
C TRP A 36 -13.31 -8.81 -7.34
N PRO A 37 -13.80 -10.02 -7.04
CA PRO A 37 -14.91 -10.18 -6.09
C PRO A 37 -14.64 -9.51 -4.72
N ASP A 38 -13.40 -9.62 -4.23
CA ASP A 38 -12.95 -8.92 -3.03
C ASP A 38 -12.50 -7.48 -3.37
N GLN A 39 -13.35 -6.51 -3.05
CA GLN A 39 -13.19 -5.10 -3.42
C GLN A 39 -12.49 -4.25 -2.35
N GLY A 40 -12.05 -4.78 -1.20
CA GLY A 40 -11.59 -3.91 -0.11
C GLY A 40 -10.32 -3.11 -0.40
N ILE A 41 -9.39 -3.62 -1.21
CA ILE A 41 -8.25 -2.82 -1.70
C ILE A 41 -8.73 -1.71 -2.65
N ALA A 42 -9.67 -2.02 -3.55
CA ALA A 42 -10.22 -1.05 -4.50
C ALA A 42 -11.00 0.06 -3.77
N ASN A 43 -11.71 -0.29 -2.69
CA ASN A 43 -12.36 0.68 -1.82
C ASN A 43 -11.34 1.58 -1.10
N THR A 44 -10.18 1.03 -0.73
CA THR A 44 -9.09 1.80 -0.10
C THR A 44 -8.53 2.84 -1.08
N THR A 45 -8.25 2.44 -2.32
CA THR A 45 -7.75 3.35 -3.37
C THR A 45 -8.82 4.34 -3.83
N LEU A 46 -10.10 3.94 -3.83
CA LEU A 46 -11.22 4.84 -4.08
C LEU A 46 -11.32 5.91 -3.00
N ALA A 47 -11.27 5.53 -1.71
CA ALA A 47 -11.30 6.50 -0.61
C ALA A 47 -10.14 7.50 -0.69
N TRP A 48 -8.93 7.02 -1.01
CA TRP A 48 -7.78 7.89 -1.28
C TRP A 48 -8.05 8.89 -2.42
N MET A 49 -8.65 8.43 -3.52
CA MET A 49 -9.00 9.29 -4.66
C MET A 49 -10.10 10.30 -4.28
N MET A 50 -11.09 9.89 -3.49
CA MET A 50 -12.13 10.78 -2.96
C MET A 50 -11.49 11.92 -2.15
N ASP A 51 -10.46 11.61 -1.35
CA ASP A 51 -9.71 12.62 -0.61
C ASP A 51 -8.98 13.62 -1.54
N GLN A 52 -8.33 13.14 -2.61
CA GLN A 52 -7.64 14.04 -3.55
C GLN A 52 -8.61 14.92 -4.35
N LEU A 53 -9.76 14.37 -4.74
CA LEU A 53 -10.77 15.11 -5.51
C LEU A 53 -11.54 16.09 -4.61
N SER A 54 -11.79 15.72 -3.35
CA SER A 54 -12.48 16.61 -2.41
C SER A 54 -11.61 17.80 -2.00
N SER A 55 -10.29 17.64 -1.94
CA SER A 55 -9.39 18.78 -1.69
C SER A 55 -9.40 19.85 -2.78
N VAL A 56 -9.96 19.54 -3.96
CA VAL A 56 -10.14 20.50 -5.06
C VAL A 56 -11.62 20.81 -5.32
N GLY A 57 -12.51 20.48 -4.39
CA GLY A 57 -13.93 20.88 -4.42
C GLY A 57 -14.90 19.85 -5.03
N CYS A 58 -14.47 18.61 -5.26
CA CYS A 58 -15.38 17.54 -5.69
C CYS A 58 -16.14 16.95 -4.50
N GLU A 59 -17.47 16.95 -4.56
CA GLU A 59 -18.30 16.37 -3.51
C GLU A 59 -18.69 14.93 -3.82
N PHE A 60 -18.73 14.10 -2.78
CA PHE A 60 -19.20 12.72 -2.86
C PHE A 60 -20.39 12.51 -1.93
N ARG A 61 -21.25 11.55 -2.29
CA ARG A 61 -22.33 11.13 -1.39
C ARG A 61 -21.74 10.59 -0.10
N LEU A 62 -22.17 11.14 1.03
CA LEU A 62 -21.66 10.78 2.36
C LEU A 62 -21.76 9.28 2.66
N ASN A 63 -22.81 8.63 2.16
CA ASN A 63 -23.06 7.20 2.35
C ASN A 63 -22.35 6.27 1.33
N ALA A 64 -21.47 6.79 0.47
CA ALA A 64 -20.82 5.99 -0.57
C ALA A 64 -19.92 4.90 0.01
N LEU A 65 -19.15 5.23 1.05
CA LEU A 65 -18.25 4.28 1.71
C LEU A 65 -19.01 3.21 2.49
N GLU A 66 -20.17 3.55 3.06
CA GLU A 66 -21.06 2.63 3.76
C GLU A 66 -21.66 1.62 2.79
N ARG A 67 -22.05 2.07 1.58
CA ARG A 67 -22.48 1.14 0.51
C ARG A 67 -21.34 0.21 0.11
N ALA A 68 -20.14 0.75 -0.11
CA ALA A 68 -18.97 -0.05 -0.46
C ALA A 68 -18.63 -1.07 0.64
N PHE A 69 -18.68 -0.65 1.91
CA PHE A 69 -18.48 -1.49 3.07
C PHE A 69 -19.54 -2.60 3.16
N LYS A 70 -20.83 -2.29 2.99
CA LYS A 70 -21.92 -3.29 2.98
C LYS A 70 -21.68 -4.35 1.91
N THR A 71 -21.23 -3.97 0.72
CA THR A 71 -20.88 -4.92 -0.35
C THR A 71 -19.70 -5.82 0.04
N THR A 72 -18.64 -5.26 0.64
CA THR A 72 -17.50 -6.04 1.15
C THR A 72 -17.93 -7.01 2.26
N MET A 73 -18.80 -6.56 3.16
CA MET A 73 -19.35 -7.39 4.22
C MET A 73 -20.14 -8.56 3.64
N LYS A 74 -21.06 -8.27 2.70
CA LYS A 74 -21.84 -9.26 1.97
C LYS A 74 -20.93 -10.29 1.28
N TYR A 75 -19.85 -9.85 0.64
CA TYR A 75 -18.87 -10.74 0.03
C TYR A 75 -18.29 -11.76 1.03
N TYR A 76 -17.92 -11.34 2.25
CA TYR A 76 -17.37 -12.25 3.26
C TYR A 76 -18.42 -13.07 4.01
N THR A 77 -19.69 -12.63 4.07
CA THR A 77 -20.76 -13.35 4.76
C THR A 77 -21.53 -14.32 3.87
N ASP A 78 -21.70 -13.99 2.59
CA ASP A 78 -22.46 -14.80 1.62
C ASP A 78 -21.60 -15.92 1.05
N GLN A 79 -20.28 -15.74 1.01
CA GLN A 79 -19.39 -16.86 0.87
C GLN A 79 -19.49 -17.67 2.17
N GLU A 80 -19.84 -18.95 2.11
CA GLU A 80 -19.32 -19.92 3.07
C GLU A 80 -17.80 -19.66 3.11
N PRO A 81 -17.26 -18.97 4.15
CA PRO A 81 -15.99 -18.23 4.03
C PRO A 81 -14.79 -19.12 3.68
N GLU A 82 -14.99 -20.41 3.88
CA GLU A 82 -14.10 -21.50 3.60
C GLU A 82 -14.17 -21.92 2.11
N ARG A 83 -15.36 -22.18 1.53
CA ARG A 83 -15.48 -22.81 0.19
C ARG A 83 -14.92 -21.99 -0.97
N ALA A 84 -15.02 -20.66 -0.95
CA ALA A 84 -14.50 -19.81 -2.03
C ALA A 84 -12.96 -19.67 -2.00
N LEU A 85 -12.34 -19.89 -0.83
CA LEU A 85 -10.88 -20.01 -0.65
C LEU A 85 -10.37 -21.44 -0.92
N HIS A 86 -11.26 -22.44 -0.99
CA HIS A 86 -10.93 -23.87 -1.06
C HIS A 86 -10.92 -24.48 -2.47
N ALA A 87 -11.03 -23.69 -3.54
CA ALA A 87 -10.93 -24.20 -4.91
C ALA A 87 -9.50 -24.63 -5.33
N GLY A 88 -8.61 -24.94 -4.38
CA GLY A 88 -7.24 -25.39 -4.63
C GLY A 88 -6.72 -26.34 -3.55
N LYS A 89 -5.90 -27.33 -3.96
CA LYS A 89 -5.31 -28.42 -3.15
C LYS A 89 -4.37 -28.00 -1.99
N HIS A 90 -4.33 -26.74 -1.58
CA HIS A 90 -3.40 -26.24 -0.55
C HIS A 90 -4.11 -25.98 0.78
N LYS A 91 -3.43 -26.34 1.88
CA LYS A 91 -3.87 -26.05 3.25
C LYS A 91 -4.11 -24.54 3.40
N SER A 92 -5.34 -24.17 3.79
CA SER A 92 -5.72 -22.77 4.04
C SER A 92 -4.78 -22.15 5.07
N LEU A 93 -4.21 -21.00 4.73
CA LEU A 93 -3.41 -20.18 5.63
C LEU A 93 -4.32 -19.16 6.32
N ASN A 94 -4.03 -18.84 7.57
CA ASN A 94 -4.61 -17.67 8.20
C ASN A 94 -4.24 -16.44 7.36
N TRP A 95 -5.24 -15.62 7.01
CA TRP A 95 -5.04 -14.48 6.11
C TRP A 95 -4.21 -13.32 6.72
N ALA A 96 -3.88 -13.45 8.00
CA ALA A 96 -2.98 -12.61 8.78
C ALA A 96 -2.35 -13.45 9.89
N GLU A 97 -1.49 -12.84 10.70
CA GLU A 97 -1.00 -13.46 11.91
C GLU A 97 -2.13 -13.89 12.86
N LYS A 98 -1.87 -14.90 13.70
CA LYS A 98 -2.91 -15.63 14.45
C LYS A 98 -3.81 -14.70 15.27
N TYR A 99 -3.26 -13.75 15.99
CA TYR A 99 -4.04 -12.85 16.84
C TYR A 99 -5.02 -11.99 16.02
N ILE A 100 -4.55 -11.40 14.92
CA ILE A 100 -5.37 -10.58 14.02
C ILE A 100 -6.42 -11.43 13.30
N TYR A 101 -6.04 -12.63 12.85
CA TYR A 101 -6.93 -13.57 12.17
C TYR A 101 -8.08 -14.01 13.08
N GLU A 102 -7.77 -14.58 14.25
CA GLU A 102 -8.79 -15.13 15.16
C GLU A 102 -9.77 -14.06 15.66
N SER A 103 -9.28 -12.82 15.83
CA SER A 103 -10.09 -11.71 16.34
C SER A 103 -11.07 -11.15 15.31
N ASN A 104 -10.79 -11.31 14.01
CA ASN A 104 -11.53 -10.61 12.95
C ASN A 104 -12.23 -11.54 11.96
N LYS A 105 -11.88 -12.84 11.91
CA LYS A 105 -12.54 -13.80 11.02
C LYS A 105 -14.07 -13.79 11.20
N PRO A 106 -14.85 -13.98 10.12
CA PRO A 106 -14.40 -14.30 8.76
C PRO A 106 -13.98 -13.07 7.92
N ILE A 107 -14.24 -11.85 8.39
CA ILE A 107 -14.04 -10.63 7.60
C ILE A 107 -12.59 -10.18 7.67
N ARG A 108 -11.99 -9.89 6.52
CA ARG A 108 -10.64 -9.32 6.47
C ARG A 108 -10.73 -7.80 6.68
N PRO A 109 -10.06 -7.26 7.71
CA PRO A 109 -10.06 -5.83 7.97
C PRO A 109 -9.19 -5.07 6.97
N TRP A 110 -9.24 -3.74 7.05
CA TRP A 110 -8.53 -2.80 6.20
C TRP A 110 -7.08 -3.21 5.91
N ALA A 111 -6.65 -3.03 4.65
CA ALA A 111 -5.35 -3.45 4.12
C ALA A 111 -5.06 -4.96 4.08
N LEU A 112 -5.94 -5.86 4.55
CA LEU A 112 -5.70 -7.32 4.61
C LEU A 112 -6.55 -8.15 3.64
N GLN A 113 -7.28 -7.52 2.72
CA GLN A 113 -8.06 -8.21 1.69
C GLN A 113 -7.20 -9.05 0.73
N SER A 114 -7.83 -9.95 -0.03
CA SER A 114 -7.08 -10.85 -0.93
C SER A 114 -6.41 -10.08 -2.08
N ILE A 115 -5.13 -10.36 -2.33
CA ILE A 115 -4.43 -9.88 -3.52
C ILE A 115 -4.56 -10.95 -4.59
N GLN A 116 -5.36 -10.68 -5.62
CA GLN A 116 -5.67 -11.67 -6.64
C GLN A 116 -4.95 -11.35 -7.96
N SER A 117 -4.55 -12.39 -8.68
CA SER A 117 -4.04 -12.27 -10.05
C SER A 117 -4.53 -13.44 -10.86
N ALA A 118 -5.01 -13.18 -12.08
CA ALA A 118 -5.28 -14.23 -13.05
C ALA A 118 -3.97 -14.96 -13.37
N THR A 119 -3.92 -16.25 -13.06
CA THR A 119 -2.82 -17.16 -13.44
C THR A 119 -3.25 -17.96 -14.65
N GLY A 120 -2.39 -18.02 -15.67
CA GLY A 120 -2.66 -18.78 -16.90
C GLY A 120 -1.38 -18.96 -17.72
N PRO A 121 -1.30 -19.98 -18.60
CA PRO A 121 -0.10 -20.30 -19.37
C PRO A 121 0.44 -19.12 -20.19
N LEU A 122 -0.47 -18.37 -20.83
CA LEU A 122 -0.15 -17.17 -21.61
C LEU A 122 0.45 -16.04 -20.73
N TYR A 123 0.00 -15.91 -19.48
CA TYR A 123 0.48 -14.87 -18.56
C TYR A 123 1.86 -15.15 -17.98
N ASN A 124 2.23 -16.43 -17.83
CA ASN A 124 3.56 -16.83 -17.37
C ASN A 124 4.62 -16.66 -18.47
N LEU A 125 4.22 -16.78 -19.74
CA LEU A 125 5.11 -16.64 -20.90
C LEU A 125 5.52 -15.18 -21.17
N LEU A 126 4.65 -14.21 -20.86
CA LEU A 126 4.86 -12.79 -21.13
C LEU A 126 5.84 -12.09 -20.18
N GLY A 127 6.40 -12.82 -19.22
CA GLY A 127 7.37 -12.30 -18.26
C GLY A 127 6.77 -11.33 -17.25
N GLY A 128 7.47 -11.19 -16.11
CA GLY A 128 7.10 -10.32 -15.03
C GLY A 128 8.01 -9.09 -14.95
N VAL A 129 7.47 -7.88 -15.11
CA VAL A 129 8.22 -6.65 -14.75
C VAL A 129 7.89 -6.28 -13.31
N PRO A 130 8.84 -6.35 -12.36
CA PRO A 130 8.63 -5.85 -11.00
C PRO A 130 8.56 -4.32 -11.05
N ARG A 131 7.64 -3.72 -10.26
CA ARG A 131 7.68 -2.26 -10.07
C ARG A 131 8.90 -1.93 -9.23
N ALA A 132 9.40 -0.70 -9.36
CA ALA A 132 10.52 -0.21 -8.60
C ALA A 132 10.21 1.21 -8.08
N PRO A 133 9.40 1.33 -7.00
CA PRO A 133 9.10 2.62 -6.37
C PRO A 133 10.37 3.45 -6.14
N GLY A 134 10.36 4.71 -6.56
CA GLY A 134 11.49 5.65 -6.46
C GLY A 134 12.73 5.31 -7.29
N LEU A 135 12.64 4.32 -8.19
CA LEU A 135 13.79 3.78 -8.93
C LEU A 135 13.56 3.71 -10.45
N TYR A 136 12.52 4.39 -10.95
CA TYR A 136 12.29 4.49 -12.39
C TYR A 136 13.30 5.44 -13.03
N LYS A 137 13.76 5.05 -14.21
CA LYS A 137 14.72 5.82 -15.00
C LYS A 137 14.03 6.51 -16.17
N LYS A 138 14.60 7.62 -16.62
CA LYS A 138 14.14 8.34 -17.81
C LYS A 138 14.19 7.42 -19.02
N ILE A 139 13.25 7.59 -19.94
CA ILE A 139 13.20 6.83 -21.19
C ILE A 139 13.66 7.74 -22.33
N ASN A 140 14.54 7.23 -23.20
CA ASN A 140 14.94 7.95 -24.40
C ASN A 140 13.76 8.00 -25.38
N PRO A 141 13.26 9.19 -25.75
CA PRO A 141 12.05 9.32 -26.58
C PRO A 141 12.26 8.81 -28.02
N LYS A 142 13.49 8.74 -28.51
CA LYS A 142 13.78 8.30 -29.89
C LYS A 142 13.78 6.78 -30.05
N ASN A 143 14.15 6.04 -29.01
CA ASN A 143 14.36 4.58 -29.11
C ASN A 143 13.72 3.76 -27.99
N GLY A 144 13.05 4.39 -27.03
CA GLY A 144 12.34 3.74 -25.94
C GLY A 144 13.23 3.05 -24.90
N ARG A 145 14.56 3.24 -24.94
CA ARG A 145 15.48 2.61 -24.00
C ARG A 145 15.63 3.43 -22.70
N PRO A 146 15.76 2.79 -21.54
CA PRO A 146 16.09 3.48 -20.30
C PRO A 146 17.43 4.19 -20.40
N LEU A 147 17.44 5.45 -19.96
CA LEU A 147 18.64 6.25 -19.73
C LEU A 147 19.21 5.94 -18.33
N PRO A 148 20.46 6.33 -18.03
CA PRO A 148 21.05 6.12 -16.70
C PRO A 148 20.36 6.92 -15.58
N GLU A 149 19.80 8.09 -15.91
CA GLU A 149 19.22 9.04 -14.96
C GLU A 149 17.87 8.56 -14.42
N TYR A 150 17.65 8.81 -13.13
CA TYR A 150 16.35 8.61 -12.50
C TYR A 150 15.34 9.66 -12.95
N LEU A 151 14.05 9.30 -12.93
CA LEU A 151 12.97 10.29 -12.90
C LEU A 151 13.15 11.17 -11.66
N GLN A 152 12.89 12.46 -11.79
CA GLN A 152 12.95 13.44 -10.72
C GLN A 152 11.54 13.99 -10.46
N ASP A 153 11.39 14.71 -9.35
CA ASP A 153 10.13 15.36 -8.93
C ASP A 153 8.86 14.54 -9.19
N THR A 154 8.91 13.24 -8.87
CA THR A 154 7.79 12.30 -9.10
C THR A 154 6.74 12.36 -7.98
N ASN A 155 7.10 12.95 -6.83
CA ASN A 155 6.32 12.94 -5.58
C ASN A 155 5.72 11.54 -5.28
N GLU A 156 6.54 10.51 -5.45
CA GLU A 156 6.17 9.14 -5.11
C GLU A 156 6.06 8.98 -3.59
N ARG A 157 4.95 8.39 -3.15
CA ARG A 157 4.64 8.11 -1.75
C ARG A 157 4.17 6.67 -1.57
N ILE A 158 4.25 6.15 -0.36
CA ILE A 158 3.81 4.79 -0.05
C ILE A 158 2.55 4.86 0.80
N HIS A 159 1.46 4.22 0.38
CA HIS A 159 0.26 4.19 1.20
C HIS A 159 0.46 3.35 2.48
N SER A 160 -0.06 3.83 3.62
CA SER A 160 0.10 3.17 4.94
C SER A 160 -0.43 1.74 4.98
N SER A 161 -1.36 1.37 4.11
CA SER A 161 -1.81 -0.02 3.92
C SER A 161 -0.66 -1.01 3.63
N VAL A 162 0.44 -0.56 3.03
CA VAL A 162 1.63 -1.39 2.78
C VAL A 162 2.26 -1.81 4.10
N ARG A 163 2.53 -0.85 5.00
CA ARG A 163 3.09 -1.12 6.32
C ARG A 163 2.14 -1.95 7.18
N VAL A 164 0.85 -1.61 7.20
CA VAL A 164 -0.16 -2.37 7.96
C VAL A 164 -0.22 -3.83 7.48
N ARG A 165 -0.20 -4.08 6.17
CA ARG A 165 -0.16 -5.45 5.65
C ARG A 165 1.09 -6.21 6.09
N LEU A 166 2.26 -5.58 6.06
CA LEU A 166 3.51 -6.22 6.52
C LEU A 166 3.48 -6.54 8.01
N ALA A 167 3.03 -5.59 8.82
CA ALA A 167 2.97 -5.71 10.28
C ALA A 167 1.98 -6.80 10.74
N CYS A 168 0.86 -6.98 10.03
CA CYS A 168 -0.13 -8.02 10.32
C CYS A 168 0.15 -9.35 9.61
N GLU A 169 1.30 -9.51 8.95
CA GLU A 169 1.63 -10.69 8.13
C GLU A 169 0.58 -11.05 7.07
N GLY A 170 -0.08 -10.04 6.49
CA GLY A 170 -1.11 -10.24 5.48
C GLY A 170 -0.59 -11.04 4.28
N LEU A 171 -1.45 -11.84 3.67
CA LEU A 171 -1.03 -12.74 2.60
C LEU A 171 -0.77 -12.01 1.28
N GLY A 172 0.05 -12.65 0.44
CA GLY A 172 0.42 -12.17 -0.89
C GLY A 172 -0.53 -12.64 -1.98
N LEU A 173 0.01 -12.76 -3.19
CA LEU A 173 -0.76 -13.16 -4.37
C LEU A 173 -1.48 -14.50 -4.16
N ASN A 174 -2.78 -14.51 -4.44
CA ASN A 174 -3.68 -15.65 -4.33
C ASN A 174 -3.58 -16.35 -2.97
N ASP A 175 -3.32 -15.59 -1.91
CA ASP A 175 -3.16 -16.08 -0.54
C ASP A 175 -2.12 -17.20 -0.38
N SER A 176 -1.13 -17.27 -1.26
CA SER A 176 -0.18 -18.38 -1.32
C SER A 176 0.91 -18.35 -0.23
N GLY A 177 0.84 -17.41 0.72
CA GLY A 177 1.86 -17.17 1.75
C GLY A 177 1.95 -15.71 2.17
N VAL A 178 2.69 -15.44 3.24
CA VAL A 178 2.91 -14.08 3.77
C VAL A 178 3.48 -13.17 2.68
N TRP A 179 2.91 -11.97 2.57
CA TRP A 179 3.33 -10.98 1.61
C TRP A 179 4.70 -10.40 1.99
N PHE A 180 5.64 -10.43 1.04
CA PHE A 180 7.03 -10.01 1.27
C PHE A 180 7.51 -8.90 0.33
N CYS A 181 6.59 -8.33 -0.46
CA CYS A 181 6.75 -7.16 -1.32
C CYS A 181 8.18 -6.92 -1.85
N PRO A 182 8.73 -7.79 -2.71
CA PRO A 182 10.12 -7.69 -3.15
C PRO A 182 10.43 -6.40 -3.91
N SER A 183 9.43 -5.80 -4.57
CA SER A 183 9.55 -4.53 -5.27
C SER A 183 9.92 -3.36 -4.36
N LEU A 184 9.52 -3.40 -3.08
CA LEU A 184 9.79 -2.34 -2.11
C LEU A 184 10.87 -2.78 -1.12
N LEU A 185 10.72 -3.94 -0.50
CA LEU A 185 11.60 -4.42 0.57
C LEU A 185 13.00 -4.80 0.10
N ARG A 186 13.30 -4.79 -1.20
CA ARG A 186 14.67 -4.93 -1.68
C ARG A 186 15.53 -3.74 -1.26
N TYR A 187 15.01 -2.51 -1.39
CA TYR A 187 15.79 -1.29 -1.24
C TYR A 187 15.18 -0.26 -0.31
N TRP A 188 13.97 -0.48 0.19
CA TRP A 188 13.27 0.47 1.05
C TRP A 188 12.93 -0.13 2.40
N ARG A 189 13.09 0.63 3.48
CA ARG A 189 12.73 0.24 4.86
C ARG A 189 11.82 1.28 5.49
N PRO A 190 10.70 0.89 6.12
CA PRO A 190 9.87 1.84 6.84
C PRO A 190 10.56 2.24 8.15
N GLN A 191 10.51 3.52 8.48
CA GLN A 191 11.05 4.08 9.71
C GLN A 191 10.24 5.30 10.14
N ARG A 192 10.27 5.63 11.44
CA ARG A 192 9.74 6.89 11.97
C ARG A 192 10.85 7.94 12.05
N VAL A 193 10.55 9.15 11.60
CA VAL A 193 11.46 10.30 11.65
C VAL A 193 10.75 11.48 12.29
N PRO A 194 11.44 12.35 13.05
CA PRO A 194 10.81 13.49 13.70
C PRO A 194 10.54 14.68 12.76
N GLN A 195 10.61 14.45 11.44
CA GLN A 195 10.50 15.47 10.42
C GLN A 195 9.05 15.66 9.99
N GLN A 196 8.65 16.92 9.81
CA GLN A 196 7.36 17.26 9.19
C GLN A 196 7.48 17.29 7.67
N PHE A 197 6.41 16.88 7.02
CA PHE A 197 6.30 16.85 5.56
C PHE A 197 5.04 17.59 5.15
N PHE A 198 5.10 18.26 4.00
CA PHE A 198 3.92 18.87 3.42
C PHE A 198 2.94 17.78 2.95
N ASP A 199 1.69 17.88 3.40
CA ASP A 199 0.60 16.99 3.02
C ASP A 199 -0.53 17.86 2.45
N PRO A 200 -0.78 17.82 1.12
CA PRO A 200 -1.82 18.64 0.47
C PRO A 200 -3.21 18.36 1.02
N VAL A 201 -3.47 17.10 1.36
CA VAL A 201 -4.67 16.67 2.07
C VAL A 201 -4.34 16.60 3.56
N SER A 202 -4.77 17.62 4.30
CA SER A 202 -4.64 17.66 5.76
C SER A 202 -5.57 16.63 6.41
N ARG A 203 -5.11 16.02 7.51
CA ARG A 203 -5.96 15.15 8.34
C ARG A 203 -7.06 15.92 9.05
N ALA A 204 -6.83 17.21 9.31
CA ALA A 204 -7.78 18.13 9.92
C ALA A 204 -8.64 18.85 8.87
N ALA A 205 -8.69 18.32 7.64
CA ALA A 205 -9.55 18.87 6.61
C ALA A 205 -11.01 18.93 7.08
N GLU A 206 -11.63 20.10 6.91
CA GLU A 206 -13.01 20.39 7.32
C GLU A 206 -14.04 19.99 6.26
N TRP A 207 -13.67 19.10 5.33
CA TRP A 207 -14.54 18.56 4.29
C TRP A 207 -14.68 17.04 4.39
N GLY A 208 -15.68 16.49 3.71
CA GLY A 208 -15.93 15.04 3.69
C GLY A 208 -16.73 14.53 4.90
N PRO A 209 -16.67 13.21 5.22
CA PRO A 209 -17.59 12.58 6.15
C PRO A 209 -17.47 13.06 7.61
N ALA A 210 -16.36 13.72 7.98
CA ALA A 210 -16.12 14.22 9.33
C ALA A 210 -16.70 15.62 9.59
N SER A 211 -16.97 16.41 8.55
CA SER A 211 -17.46 17.79 8.70
C SER A 211 -18.97 17.90 8.91
N SER A 212 -19.69 16.79 8.73
CA SER A 212 -21.15 16.71 8.89
C SER A 212 -21.62 16.35 10.30
N SER A 213 -20.79 16.56 11.33
CA SER A 213 -21.13 16.33 12.75
C SER A 213 -22.22 17.26 13.32
N GLY A 214 -23.04 17.91 12.48
CA GLY A 214 -24.04 18.90 12.86
C GLY A 214 -25.45 18.74 12.30
N GLN A 215 -25.82 17.63 11.65
CA GLN A 215 -27.22 17.41 11.23
C GLN A 215 -27.63 15.93 11.40
N PRO A 216 -28.57 15.61 12.32
CA PRO A 216 -29.22 14.32 12.33
C PRO A 216 -30.24 14.31 11.18
N GLU A 217 -29.92 13.66 10.07
CA GLU A 217 -30.96 13.19 9.14
C GLU A 217 -31.79 12.15 9.90
N THR A 218 -32.99 12.57 10.25
CA THR A 218 -34.00 11.77 10.94
C THR A 218 -34.68 10.88 9.92
N GLU A 219 -34.52 9.57 10.07
CA GLU A 219 -35.43 8.56 9.54
C GLU A 219 -35.70 7.58 10.71
N PRO A 220 -36.99 7.27 11.02
CA PRO A 220 -37.36 6.62 12.26
C PRO A 220 -37.21 5.09 12.22
N ASP A 221 -37.04 4.55 13.44
CA ASP A 221 -37.22 3.15 13.83
C ASP A 221 -36.10 2.13 13.55
N GLN A 222 -35.29 1.90 14.61
CA GLN A 222 -35.37 0.72 15.50
C GLN A 222 -34.03 0.05 15.86
N ILE A 223 -33.89 -0.14 17.20
CA ILE A 223 -33.07 -1.13 17.94
C ILE A 223 -31.66 -0.69 18.40
N THR A 224 -31.67 0.07 19.50
CA THR A 224 -30.96 -0.19 20.78
C THR A 224 -29.65 -0.98 20.74
N ARG A 225 -28.53 -0.33 20.36
CA ARG A 225 -27.13 -0.70 20.76
C ARG A 225 -26.19 0.52 20.79
N THR A 226 -26.62 1.66 21.33
CA THR A 226 -25.96 2.94 21.04
C THR A 226 -24.97 3.44 22.11
N THR A 227 -24.76 2.74 23.23
CA THR A 227 -23.87 3.23 24.30
C THR A 227 -22.42 2.74 24.21
N ARG A 228 -22.13 1.59 23.59
CA ARG A 228 -20.75 1.10 23.37
C ARG A 228 -20.10 1.62 22.08
N ALA A 229 -20.89 1.94 21.06
CA ALA A 229 -20.38 2.46 19.78
C ALA A 229 -19.82 3.89 19.90
N ASN A 230 -20.42 4.71 20.76
CA ASN A 230 -20.01 6.10 20.95
C ASN A 230 -18.68 6.22 21.72
N ALA A 231 -18.42 5.35 22.70
CA ALA A 231 -17.13 5.30 23.40
C ALA A 231 -15.99 4.84 22.47
N ALA A 232 -16.23 3.81 21.64
CA ALA A 232 -15.27 3.36 20.64
C ALA A 232 -15.02 4.38 19.52
N SER A 233 -16.01 5.23 19.21
CA SER A 233 -15.92 6.32 18.22
C SER A 233 -15.06 7.49 18.69
N ALA A 234 -15.19 7.89 19.96
CA ALA A 234 -14.37 8.95 20.57
C ALA A 234 -12.89 8.50 20.70
N GLU A 235 -12.67 7.27 21.15
CA GLU A 235 -11.32 6.66 21.28
C GLU A 235 -10.68 6.32 19.92
N SER A 236 -11.48 6.15 18.86
CA SER A 236 -10.97 6.00 17.49
C SER A 236 -10.64 7.33 16.82
N SER A 237 -11.24 8.43 17.25
CA SER A 237 -10.97 9.76 16.70
C SER A 237 -9.75 10.43 17.35
N GLN A 238 -9.46 10.15 18.63
CA GLN A 238 -8.26 10.65 19.32
C GLN A 238 -6.96 9.87 19.02
N ILE A 239 -7.03 8.64 18.49
CA ILE A 239 -5.83 7.76 18.31
C ILE A 239 -5.31 7.74 16.86
N LEU A 240 -6.06 8.26 15.88
CA LEU A 240 -5.58 8.39 14.50
C LEU A 240 -4.65 9.58 14.28
N SER A 241 -4.46 10.45 15.28
CA SER A 241 -3.34 11.39 15.28
C SER A 241 -2.06 10.60 15.55
N GLN A 242 -1.39 10.13 14.49
CA GLN A 242 0.07 9.96 14.58
C GLN A 242 0.61 11.22 15.24
N ASP A 243 1.42 11.05 16.28
CA ASP A 243 2.07 12.16 16.96
C ASP A 243 2.62 13.10 15.89
N PRO A 244 2.18 14.37 15.82
CA PRO A 244 2.67 15.30 14.81
C PRO A 244 4.18 15.53 14.91
N SER A 245 4.83 15.05 15.98
CA SER A 245 6.28 15.01 16.11
C SER A 245 6.96 13.93 15.26
N GLU A 246 6.30 12.84 14.86
CA GLU A 246 6.91 11.72 14.12
C GLU A 246 6.12 11.32 12.85
N ARG A 247 6.85 11.12 11.74
CA ARG A 247 6.30 10.67 10.46
C ARG A 247 6.87 9.32 10.03
N TRP A 248 6.00 8.45 9.53
CA TRP A 248 6.44 7.26 8.80
C TRP A 248 6.99 7.64 7.43
N VAL A 249 8.19 7.16 7.14
CA VAL A 249 8.86 7.29 5.84
C VAL A 249 9.44 5.94 5.44
N TRP A 250 9.78 5.82 4.16
CA TRP A 250 10.49 4.69 3.58
C TRP A 250 11.87 5.17 3.15
N GLU A 251 12.89 4.75 3.88
CA GLU A 251 14.29 5.11 3.62
C GLU A 251 14.95 4.12 2.66
N TYR A 252 15.73 4.65 1.72
CA TYR A 252 16.52 3.86 0.80
C TYR A 252 17.74 3.25 1.52
N ILE A 253 17.86 1.93 1.45
CA ILE A 253 18.93 1.14 2.07
C ILE A 253 19.72 0.30 1.05
N GLY A 254 19.58 0.60 -0.24
CA GLY A 254 20.28 -0.11 -1.31
C GLY A 254 21.72 0.35 -1.51
N PRO A 255 22.44 -0.22 -2.49
CA PRO A 255 23.82 0.15 -2.78
C PRO A 255 23.94 1.59 -3.25
N GLU A 256 24.95 2.31 -2.74
CA GLU A 256 25.23 3.72 -3.06
C GLU A 256 25.54 3.92 -4.54
N SER A 257 26.24 2.97 -5.16
CA SER A 257 26.60 2.99 -6.59
C SER A 257 25.41 3.03 -7.54
N THR A 258 24.22 2.63 -7.06
CA THR A 258 22.98 2.57 -7.86
C THR A 258 21.88 3.43 -7.28
N ALA A 259 22.17 4.28 -6.31
CA ALA A 259 21.11 4.84 -5.51
C ALA A 259 20.43 6.05 -6.18
N PRO A 260 19.12 6.23 -5.96
CA PRO A 260 18.35 7.34 -6.53
C PRO A 260 18.73 8.68 -5.90
N ILE A 261 18.33 9.80 -6.50
CA ILE A 261 18.49 11.12 -5.87
C ILE A 261 17.58 11.21 -4.64
N ILE A 262 16.31 10.78 -4.78
CA ILE A 262 15.35 10.73 -3.69
C ILE A 262 15.61 9.49 -2.84
N ARG A 263 16.07 9.70 -1.60
CA ARG A 263 16.40 8.61 -0.65
C ARG A 263 15.30 8.33 0.38
N MET A 264 14.21 9.09 0.32
CA MET A 264 13.12 8.99 1.27
C MET A 264 11.80 9.17 0.54
N MET A 265 10.90 8.20 0.67
CA MET A 265 9.50 8.34 0.25
C MET A 265 8.63 8.45 1.50
N VAL A 266 7.81 9.50 1.56
CA VAL A 266 6.91 9.72 2.70
C VAL A 266 5.79 8.68 2.66
N GLU A 267 5.41 8.13 3.82
CA GLU A 267 4.17 7.36 3.90
C GLU A 267 2.98 8.30 3.71
N GLU A 268 1.97 7.90 2.95
CA GLU A 268 0.82 8.73 2.68
C GLU A 268 -0.05 8.97 3.93
N ASN A 269 -0.52 10.20 4.11
CA ASN A 269 -1.51 10.54 5.14
C ASN A 269 -2.91 10.05 4.74
N LEU A 270 -3.64 9.51 5.72
CA LEU A 270 -5.05 9.19 5.53
C LEU A 270 -5.91 10.46 5.57
N GLY A 271 -6.58 10.77 4.46
CA GLY A 271 -7.55 11.86 4.41
C GLY A 271 -8.90 11.51 5.07
N PRO A 272 -9.86 12.46 5.11
CA PRO A 272 -11.17 12.27 5.73
C PRO A 272 -11.94 11.02 5.27
N TYR A 273 -11.97 10.72 3.97
CA TYR A 273 -12.66 9.55 3.42
C TYR A 273 -11.92 8.27 3.75
N GLU A 274 -10.59 8.24 3.66
CA GLU A 274 -9.81 7.09 4.09
C GLU A 274 -9.97 6.79 5.58
N GLN A 275 -9.99 7.82 6.43
CA GLN A 275 -10.27 7.68 7.86
C GLN A 275 -11.68 7.13 8.11
N ARG A 276 -12.69 7.59 7.35
CA ARG A 276 -14.04 7.04 7.42
C ARG A 276 -14.07 5.57 7.04
N LEU A 277 -13.43 5.19 5.93
CA LEU A 277 -13.35 3.81 5.50
C LEU A 277 -12.61 2.95 6.53
N LEU A 278 -11.49 3.43 7.08
CA LEU A 278 -10.74 2.74 8.13
C LEU A 278 -11.62 2.52 9.37
N LYS A 279 -12.38 3.52 9.81
CA LYS A 279 -13.34 3.36 10.93
C LYS A 279 -14.36 2.24 10.67
N LEU A 280 -14.84 2.11 9.43
CA LEU A 280 -15.77 1.04 9.05
C LEU A 280 -15.09 -0.34 8.96
N THR A 281 -13.82 -0.39 8.57
CA THR A 281 -13.13 -1.63 8.13
C THR A 281 -11.96 -2.07 9.02
N ALA A 282 -11.63 -1.36 10.10
CA ALA A 282 -10.47 -1.65 10.93
C ALA A 282 -10.50 -3.03 11.62
N GLY A 283 -11.68 -3.64 11.74
CA GLY A 283 -11.90 -4.89 12.45
C GLY A 283 -12.17 -4.69 13.95
N LYS A 284 -12.52 -5.78 14.65
CA LYS A 284 -12.69 -5.81 16.11
C LYS A 284 -11.37 -5.48 16.81
N VAL A 285 -10.28 -6.08 16.34
CA VAL A 285 -8.92 -5.63 16.68
C VAL A 285 -8.47 -4.68 15.58
N HIS A 286 -8.27 -3.42 15.94
CA HIS A 286 -7.97 -2.34 15.02
C HIS A 286 -6.58 -2.52 14.38
N VAL A 287 -6.53 -2.97 13.13
CA VAL A 287 -5.28 -3.35 12.45
C VAL A 287 -4.28 -2.22 12.25
N TYR A 288 -4.75 -1.00 12.00
CA TYR A 288 -3.86 0.16 11.91
C TYR A 288 -3.14 0.42 13.25
N LYS A 289 -3.89 0.53 14.35
CA LYS A 289 -3.34 0.69 15.72
C LYS A 289 -2.41 -0.46 16.10
N TYR A 290 -2.74 -1.67 15.67
CA TYR A 290 -1.89 -2.82 15.87
C TYR A 290 -0.53 -2.67 15.16
N ALA A 291 -0.56 -2.24 13.89
CA ALA A 291 0.64 -2.03 13.10
C ALA A 291 1.52 -0.87 13.61
N GLU A 292 0.94 0.19 14.17
CA GLU A 292 1.68 1.30 14.79
C GLU A 292 2.58 0.84 15.95
N LYS A 293 2.19 -0.22 16.67
CA LYS A 293 2.92 -0.74 17.83
C LYS A 293 4.01 -1.75 17.47
N LYS A 294 4.12 -2.16 16.21
CA LYS A 294 5.04 -3.22 15.79
C LYS A 294 6.43 -2.67 15.51
N ASP A 295 7.45 -3.39 15.98
CA ASP A 295 8.82 -3.16 15.56
C ASP A 295 9.00 -3.65 14.11
N VAL A 296 9.49 -2.76 13.25
CA VAL A 296 9.79 -3.05 11.84
C VAL A 296 10.80 -4.18 11.72
N ASN A 297 11.76 -4.30 12.64
CA ASN A 297 12.78 -5.34 12.60
C ASN A 297 12.20 -6.74 12.78
N GLU A 298 11.03 -6.85 13.41
CA GLU A 298 10.31 -8.11 13.64
C GLU A 298 9.41 -8.51 12.47
N PHE A 299 9.28 -7.67 11.43
CA PHE A 299 8.41 -7.98 10.30
C PHE A 299 8.85 -9.28 9.63
N ARG A 300 7.99 -10.30 9.69
CA ARG A 300 8.24 -11.65 9.17
C ARG A 300 8.70 -11.65 7.72
N ALA A 301 8.24 -10.68 6.92
CA ALA A 301 8.64 -10.49 5.53
C ALA A 301 10.17 -10.49 5.33
N TYR A 302 10.94 -9.86 6.25
CA TYR A 302 12.40 -9.79 6.18
C TYR A 302 13.09 -11.12 6.52
N HIS A 303 12.38 -12.04 7.18
CA HIS A 303 12.93 -13.30 7.66
C HIS A 303 12.53 -14.51 6.81
N LEU A 304 11.65 -14.32 5.83
CA LEU A 304 11.26 -15.40 4.93
C LEU A 304 12.45 -15.96 4.15
N ARG A 305 12.55 -17.30 4.09
CA ARG A 305 13.61 -17.99 3.33
C ARG A 305 13.68 -17.51 1.88
N ARG A 306 12.53 -17.26 1.24
CA ARG A 306 12.45 -16.75 -0.14
C ARG A 306 13.06 -15.35 -0.26
N PHE A 307 12.76 -14.46 0.68
CA PHE A 307 13.35 -13.12 0.72
C PHE A 307 14.87 -13.18 0.94
N ARG A 308 15.35 -13.96 1.92
CA ARG A 308 16.79 -14.14 2.16
C ARG A 308 17.53 -14.74 0.96
N LYS A 309 16.93 -15.72 0.27
CA LYS A 309 17.49 -16.31 -0.98
C LYS A 309 17.59 -15.27 -2.08
N MET A 310 16.54 -14.46 -2.27
CA MET A 310 16.54 -13.36 -3.24
C MET A 310 17.67 -12.36 -2.94
N MET A 311 17.78 -11.89 -1.69
CA MET A 311 18.84 -10.95 -1.32
C MET A 311 20.23 -11.53 -1.57
N LYS A 312 20.49 -12.79 -1.20
CA LYS A 312 21.79 -13.46 -1.49
C LYS A 312 22.12 -13.50 -2.99
N HIS A 313 21.14 -13.78 -3.83
CA HIS A 313 21.33 -13.79 -5.28
C HIS A 313 21.71 -12.41 -5.82
N LEU A 314 21.04 -11.36 -5.34
CA LEU A 314 21.28 -9.98 -5.74
C LEU A 314 22.67 -9.49 -5.34
N HIS A 315 23.09 -9.72 -4.10
CA HIS A 315 24.45 -9.37 -3.65
C HIS A 315 25.52 -10.06 -4.50
N LYS A 316 25.29 -11.32 -4.89
CA LYS A 316 26.20 -12.04 -5.80
C LYS A 316 26.27 -11.35 -7.17
N MET A 317 25.14 -10.94 -7.74
CA MET A 317 25.11 -10.25 -9.03
C MET A 317 25.81 -8.88 -8.97
N GLU A 318 25.54 -8.09 -7.94
CA GLU A 318 26.16 -6.77 -7.73
C GLU A 318 27.68 -6.89 -7.62
N TRP A 319 28.18 -7.82 -6.80
CA TRP A 319 29.61 -8.10 -6.68
C TRP A 319 30.27 -8.52 -8.01
N HIS A 320 29.58 -9.29 -8.85
CA HIS A 320 30.09 -9.67 -10.18
C HIS A 320 30.14 -8.45 -11.12
N CYS A 321 29.17 -7.55 -11.02
CA CYS A 321 29.11 -6.34 -11.83
C CYS A 321 30.23 -5.36 -11.43
N GLU A 322 30.43 -5.13 -10.13
CA GLU A 322 31.52 -4.28 -9.61
C GLU A 322 32.90 -4.81 -10.04
N ARG A 323 33.13 -6.13 -9.96
CA ARG A 323 34.38 -6.74 -10.44
C ARG A 323 34.59 -6.55 -11.95
N LYS A 324 33.54 -6.62 -12.77
CA LYS A 324 33.64 -6.36 -14.21
C LYS A 324 33.98 -4.89 -14.47
N SER A 325 33.31 -3.96 -13.80
CA SER A 325 33.58 -2.51 -13.91
C SER A 325 35.00 -2.16 -13.48
N ALA A 326 35.46 -2.70 -12.34
CA ALA A 326 36.84 -2.49 -11.87
C ALA A 326 37.90 -3.05 -12.84
N ARG A 327 37.63 -4.20 -13.48
CA ARG A 327 38.52 -4.77 -14.51
C ARG A 327 38.56 -3.91 -15.78
N LEU A 328 37.43 -3.33 -16.19
CA LEU A 328 37.35 -2.44 -17.35
C LEU A 328 38.07 -1.11 -17.09
N ALA A 329 37.92 -0.53 -15.90
CA ALA A 329 38.63 0.68 -15.50
C ALA A 329 40.17 0.48 -15.48
N ARG A 330 40.64 -0.65 -14.94
CA ARG A 330 42.07 -1.01 -14.97
C ARG A 330 42.63 -1.24 -16.37
N LYS A 331 41.81 -1.67 -17.33
CA LYS A 331 42.22 -1.79 -18.74
C LYS A 331 42.30 -0.43 -19.44
N LYS A 332 41.41 0.51 -19.11
CA LYS A 332 41.45 1.88 -19.64
C LYS A 332 42.64 2.70 -19.14
N ASN A 333 43.09 2.49 -17.91
CA ASN A 333 44.27 3.18 -17.35
C ASN A 333 45.62 2.55 -17.73
N ARG A 334 45.62 1.54 -18.63
CA ARG A 334 46.84 0.88 -19.15
C ARG A 334 47.11 1.19 -20.62
N VAL A 335 46.32 2.09 -21.21
CA VAL A 335 46.51 2.70 -22.53
C VAL A 335 46.76 4.17 -22.26
#